data_AF-A0A1H7L0Y7-F1
#
_entry.id   AF-A0A1H7L0Y7-F1
#
_cell.length_a   1.000
_cell.length_b   1.000
_cell.length_c   1.000
_cell.angle_alpha   90.00
_cell.angle_beta   90.00
_cell.angle_gamma   90.00
#
_symmetry.space_group_name_H-M   'P 1'
#
loop_
_entity.id
_entity.type
_entity.pdbx_description
1 polymer ?
#
loop_
_entity_poly.entity_id
_entity_poly.type
_entity_poly.pdbx_seq_one_letter_code
_entity_poly.pdbx_strand_id
1 'polypeptide(L)'
;MSERVGLRDLQRMKDDGRKIVGVVAWDYQIARIVDRAGVDLVSVGDTVGVNLWGHSNPFEVTMEEMLVVAKAVRRGVSRALVSVDFPFGPLQEGTDSAVRAAIRFVKEAGVDMVKLDAASDYLDAVEAVNRAGIPVFAQFGITPQTALRYGVEYKSVPSAADAVPAELQDEMVAEAKRLEEAGAALLNFTNSGPVVGAAVAAAVSIPVVGGFGGGPWLDGRMRMVNAAIGYAATALDGASDTYVNVAQLTLDAMTTYAEDVRAARQLPGGIPVPPAT
;
A
#
# COMPACT_ATOMS: atom_id res chain seq x y z
N MET A 1 -5.36 10.30 -24.09
CA MET A 1 -4.72 9.28 -23.23
C MET A 1 -4.22 10.04 -22.02
N SER A 2 -4.60 9.64 -20.80
CA SER A 2 -4.08 10.33 -19.61
C SER A 2 -2.58 10.04 -19.47
N GLU A 3 -1.79 11.07 -19.21
CA GLU A 3 -0.34 11.01 -19.08
C GLU A 3 0.04 10.14 -17.88
N ARG A 4 1.03 9.26 -18.04
CA ARG A 4 1.53 8.38 -16.96
C ARG A 4 2.09 9.25 -15.84
N VAL A 5 1.68 8.97 -14.60
CA VAL A 5 2.14 9.66 -13.39
C VAL A 5 3.57 9.25 -13.10
N GLY A 6 4.48 10.21 -13.05
CA GLY A 6 5.87 10.04 -12.63
C GLY A 6 6.19 10.73 -11.30
N LEU A 7 7.40 10.54 -10.80
CA LEU A 7 7.85 11.16 -9.54
C LEU A 7 7.76 12.70 -9.57
N ARG A 8 8.04 13.32 -10.72
CA ARG A 8 7.91 14.77 -10.91
C ARG A 8 6.48 15.25 -10.76
N ASP A 9 5.50 14.43 -11.14
CA ASP A 9 4.09 14.78 -10.98
C ASP A 9 3.68 14.71 -9.50
N LEU A 10 4.18 13.72 -8.75
CA LEU A 10 3.96 13.64 -7.30
C LEU A 10 4.62 14.82 -6.56
N GLN A 11 5.83 15.22 -6.96
CA GLN A 11 6.47 16.43 -6.43
C GLN A 11 5.64 17.68 -6.74
N ARG A 12 5.20 17.84 -7.98
CA ARG A 12 4.35 18.97 -8.38
C ARG A 12 3.03 19.00 -7.61
N MET A 13 2.44 17.84 -7.31
CA MET A 13 1.25 17.75 -6.47
C MET A 13 1.51 18.34 -5.07
N LYS A 14 2.64 17.99 -4.43
CA LYS A 14 3.06 18.62 -3.16
C LYS A 14 3.24 20.13 -3.32
N ASP A 15 4.02 20.56 -4.29
CA ASP A 15 4.35 21.98 -4.50
C ASP A 15 3.08 22.84 -4.74
N ASP A 16 2.09 22.27 -5.45
CA ASP A 16 0.80 22.89 -5.73
C ASP A 16 -0.23 22.72 -4.59
N GLY A 17 0.11 22.02 -3.51
CA GLY A 17 -0.80 21.69 -2.40
C GLY A 17 -1.92 20.71 -2.77
N ARG A 18 -1.81 20.02 -3.90
CA ARG A 18 -2.74 18.97 -4.36
C ARG A 18 -2.41 17.64 -3.69
N LYS A 19 -3.42 16.99 -3.09
CA LYS A 19 -3.19 15.71 -2.39
C LYS A 19 -2.93 14.56 -3.35
N ILE A 20 -1.88 13.80 -3.07
CA ILE A 20 -1.57 12.53 -3.76
C ILE A 20 -2.56 11.45 -3.30
N VAL A 21 -3.21 10.79 -4.26
CA VAL A 21 -4.10 9.66 -3.99
C VAL A 21 -3.36 8.36 -4.21
N GLY A 22 -3.09 7.64 -3.12
CA GLY A 22 -2.41 6.35 -3.13
C GLY A 22 -3.29 5.20 -2.67
N VAL A 23 -3.16 4.05 -3.35
CA VAL A 23 -3.91 2.83 -3.01
C VAL A 23 -2.98 1.63 -2.96
N VAL A 24 -3.15 0.78 -1.94
CA VAL A 24 -2.51 -0.54 -1.90
C VAL A 24 -3.43 -1.56 -2.59
N ALA A 25 -2.90 -2.29 -3.57
CA ALA A 25 -3.62 -3.28 -4.36
C ALA A 25 -2.74 -4.49 -4.72
N TRP A 26 -3.37 -5.64 -5.00
CA TRP A 26 -2.67 -6.92 -5.13
C TRP A 26 -3.05 -7.75 -6.36
N ASP A 27 -4.12 -7.42 -7.08
CA ASP A 27 -4.49 -8.16 -8.28
C ASP A 27 -4.70 -7.28 -9.50
N TYR A 28 -4.70 -7.92 -10.66
CA TYR A 28 -4.83 -7.29 -11.96
C TYR A 28 -6.14 -6.52 -12.14
N GLN A 29 -7.29 -7.06 -11.68
CA GLN A 29 -8.58 -6.43 -11.92
C GLN A 29 -8.78 -5.22 -11.02
N ILE A 30 -8.44 -5.34 -9.74
CA ILE A 30 -8.47 -4.20 -8.82
C ILE A 30 -7.50 -3.12 -9.29
N ALA A 31 -6.28 -3.48 -9.72
CA ALA A 31 -5.33 -2.54 -10.28
C ALA A 31 -5.91 -1.72 -11.45
N ARG A 32 -6.67 -2.36 -12.36
CA ARG A 32 -7.36 -1.66 -13.46
C ARG A 32 -8.45 -0.73 -12.97
N ILE A 33 -9.21 -1.14 -11.95
CA ILE A 33 -10.30 -0.35 -11.39
C ILE A 33 -9.73 0.91 -10.73
N VAL A 34 -8.71 0.78 -9.88
CA VAL A 34 -8.11 1.91 -9.18
C VAL A 34 -7.37 2.86 -10.13
N ASP A 35 -6.72 2.33 -11.18
CA ASP A 35 -6.08 3.15 -12.22
C ASP A 35 -7.12 4.00 -12.97
N ARG A 36 -8.27 3.41 -13.31
CA ARG A 36 -9.42 4.12 -13.92
C ARG A 36 -10.06 5.15 -12.99
N ALA A 37 -10.04 4.89 -11.69
CA ALA A 37 -10.57 5.81 -10.69
C ALA A 37 -9.69 7.07 -10.49
N GLY A 38 -8.52 7.14 -11.13
CA GLY A 38 -7.65 8.32 -11.06
C GLY A 38 -6.61 8.27 -9.94
N VAL A 39 -6.34 7.11 -9.34
CA VAL A 39 -5.30 6.94 -8.30
C VAL A 39 -3.91 7.28 -8.84
N ASP A 40 -3.17 8.16 -8.17
CA ASP A 40 -1.85 8.62 -8.63
C ASP A 40 -0.75 7.57 -8.40
N LEU A 41 -0.83 6.85 -7.28
CA LEU A 41 0.16 5.86 -6.83
C LEU A 41 -0.53 4.53 -6.46
N VAL A 42 -0.12 3.43 -7.09
CA VAL A 42 -0.53 2.08 -6.72
C VAL A 42 0.65 1.37 -6.06
N SER A 43 0.53 1.01 -4.78
CA SER A 43 1.56 0.25 -4.07
C SER A 43 1.16 -1.22 -3.94
N VAL A 44 2.09 -2.11 -4.24
CA VAL A 44 1.95 -3.54 -4.03
C VAL A 44 2.52 -3.87 -2.65
N GLY A 45 1.63 -3.95 -1.66
CA GLY A 45 2.01 -4.12 -0.25
C GLY A 45 2.39 -5.56 0.12
N ASP A 46 3.40 -5.74 0.96
CA ASP A 46 3.85 -7.04 1.50
C ASP A 46 2.82 -7.71 2.43
N THR A 47 1.91 -6.92 2.99
CA THR A 47 0.75 -7.39 3.74
C THR A 47 -0.29 -8.17 2.90
N VAL A 48 -0.02 -8.45 1.62
CA VAL A 48 -0.84 -9.31 0.74
C VAL A 48 -1.10 -10.70 1.36
N GLY A 49 -0.08 -11.29 1.99
CA GLY A 49 -0.18 -12.61 2.59
C GLY A 49 -1.31 -12.69 3.62
N VAL A 50 -1.35 -11.73 4.54
CA VAL A 50 -2.38 -11.68 5.59
C VAL A 50 -3.73 -11.20 5.05
N ASN A 51 -3.73 -10.17 4.20
CA ASN A 51 -4.98 -9.51 3.79
C ASN A 51 -5.71 -10.20 2.62
N LEU A 52 -5.04 -11.08 1.88
CA LEU A 52 -5.60 -11.73 0.70
C LEU A 52 -5.40 -13.24 0.67
N TRP A 53 -4.29 -13.76 1.23
CA TRP A 53 -3.95 -15.19 1.13
C TRP A 53 -4.10 -15.97 2.45
N GLY A 54 -4.45 -15.29 3.55
CA GLY A 54 -4.70 -15.94 4.84
C GLY A 54 -3.45 -16.38 5.60
N HIS A 55 -2.29 -15.79 5.32
CA HIS A 55 -1.09 -16.00 6.13
C HIS A 55 -1.35 -15.57 7.58
N SER A 56 -0.72 -16.26 8.54
CA SER A 56 -0.90 -15.97 9.96
C SER A 56 -0.17 -14.69 10.39
N ASN A 57 0.92 -14.35 9.69
CA ASN A 57 1.70 -13.15 9.92
C ASN A 57 2.32 -12.61 8.61
N PRO A 58 2.66 -11.31 8.53
CA PRO A 58 3.15 -10.71 7.30
C PRO A 58 4.57 -11.17 6.91
N PHE A 59 5.35 -11.73 7.83
CA PHE A 59 6.72 -12.19 7.55
C PHE A 59 6.78 -13.50 6.76
N GLU A 60 5.65 -14.18 6.58
CA GLU A 60 5.55 -15.38 5.75
C GLU A 60 5.69 -15.08 4.24
N VAL A 61 5.41 -13.84 3.82
CA VAL A 61 5.46 -13.49 2.40
C VAL A 61 6.90 -13.48 1.89
N THR A 62 7.12 -14.10 0.74
CA THR A 62 8.45 -14.26 0.13
C THR A 62 8.68 -13.27 -1.00
N MET A 63 9.96 -13.11 -1.38
CA MET A 63 10.34 -12.33 -2.58
C MET A 63 9.67 -12.86 -3.85
N GLU A 64 9.54 -14.18 -4.00
CA GLU A 64 8.94 -14.78 -5.20
C GLU A 64 7.44 -14.50 -5.29
N GLU A 65 6.73 -14.56 -4.16
CA GLU A 65 5.32 -14.18 -4.09
C GLU A 65 5.14 -12.70 -4.39
N MET A 66 5.99 -11.83 -3.82
CA MET A 66 5.98 -10.39 -4.10
C MET A 66 6.22 -10.08 -5.59
N LEU A 67 7.07 -10.84 -6.27
CA LEU A 67 7.26 -10.71 -7.72
C LEU A 67 6.01 -11.11 -8.51
N VAL A 68 5.31 -12.18 -8.11
CA VAL A 68 4.08 -12.62 -8.79
C VAL A 68 2.98 -11.58 -8.68
N VAL A 69 2.73 -11.09 -7.47
CA VAL A 69 1.69 -10.07 -7.21
C VAL A 69 2.04 -8.74 -7.89
N ALA A 70 3.31 -8.31 -7.86
CA ALA A 70 3.74 -7.10 -8.55
C ALA A 70 3.59 -7.20 -10.07
N LYS A 71 3.93 -8.35 -10.67
CA LYS A 71 3.69 -8.62 -12.10
C LYS A 71 2.20 -8.55 -12.45
N ALA A 72 1.31 -9.02 -11.56
CA ALA A 72 -0.14 -8.95 -11.78
C ALA A 72 -0.64 -7.50 -11.76
N VAL A 73 -0.26 -6.73 -10.74
CA VAL A 73 -0.66 -5.32 -10.58
C VAL A 73 -0.10 -4.44 -11.71
N ARG A 74 1.18 -4.59 -12.07
CA ARG A 74 1.80 -3.81 -13.16
C ARG A 74 1.02 -3.93 -14.47
N ARG A 75 0.53 -5.14 -14.81
CA ARG A 75 -0.28 -5.36 -16.02
C ARG A 75 -1.62 -4.63 -15.98
N GLY A 76 -2.15 -4.36 -14.79
CA GLY A 76 -3.44 -3.68 -14.60
C GLY A 76 -3.34 -2.15 -14.58
N VAL A 77 -2.15 -1.59 -14.37
CA VAL A 77 -1.94 -0.14 -14.27
C VAL A 77 -1.38 0.41 -15.58
N SER A 78 -2.05 1.42 -16.13
CA SER A 78 -1.62 2.15 -17.33
C SER A 78 -1.16 3.58 -17.06
N ARG A 79 -1.72 4.24 -16.03
CA ARG A 79 -1.45 5.65 -15.72
C ARG A 79 -0.69 5.82 -14.40
N ALA A 80 -1.13 5.20 -13.31
CA ALA A 80 -0.54 5.41 -11.99
C ALA A 80 0.94 4.97 -11.93
N LEU A 81 1.69 5.61 -11.02
CA LEU A 81 3.02 5.14 -10.62
C LEU A 81 2.85 3.85 -9.82
N VAL A 82 3.68 2.84 -10.08
CA VAL A 82 3.61 1.55 -9.37
C VAL A 82 4.80 1.36 -8.46
N SER A 83 4.56 1.25 -7.15
CA SER A 83 5.57 0.83 -6.16
C SER A 83 5.33 -0.61 -5.70
N VAL A 84 6.38 -1.25 -5.18
CA VAL A 84 6.29 -2.56 -4.52
C VAL A 84 7.08 -2.57 -3.23
N ASP A 85 6.51 -3.17 -2.20
CA ASP A 85 7.15 -3.33 -0.91
C ASP A 85 8.20 -4.43 -0.97
N PHE A 86 9.31 -4.21 -0.28
CA PHE A 86 10.19 -5.33 0.05
C PHE A 86 9.49 -6.22 1.06
N PRO A 87 9.47 -7.55 0.85
CA PRO A 87 9.18 -8.47 1.94
C PRO A 87 10.31 -8.39 2.98
N PHE A 88 10.06 -8.93 4.17
CA PHE A 88 11.14 -9.15 5.14
C PHE A 88 12.21 -10.08 4.57
N GLY A 89 13.48 -9.78 4.84
CA GLY A 89 14.63 -10.54 4.35
C GLY A 89 15.65 -9.66 3.63
N PRO A 90 15.40 -9.23 2.38
CA PRO A 90 16.42 -8.53 1.58
C PRO A 90 16.99 -7.27 2.24
N LEU A 91 16.16 -6.48 2.94
CA LEU A 91 16.65 -5.29 3.64
C LEU A 91 17.48 -5.67 4.88
N GLN A 92 17.00 -6.64 5.65
CA GLN A 92 17.64 -7.11 6.88
C GLN A 92 18.95 -7.87 6.64
N GLU A 93 19.10 -8.51 5.48
CA GLU A 93 20.33 -9.18 5.06
C GLU A 93 21.46 -8.21 4.69
N GLY A 94 21.13 -6.94 4.43
CA GLY A 94 22.07 -5.86 4.18
C GLY A 94 22.00 -5.27 2.77
N THR A 95 22.74 -4.19 2.59
CA THR A 95 22.67 -3.29 1.43
C THR A 95 22.81 -3.98 0.07
N ASP A 96 23.75 -4.92 -0.08
CA ASP A 96 23.90 -5.67 -1.34
C ASP A 96 22.68 -6.54 -1.66
N SER A 97 22.03 -7.12 -0.64
CA SER A 97 20.82 -7.91 -0.82
C SER A 97 19.63 -7.01 -1.19
N ALA A 98 19.54 -5.85 -0.56
CA ALA A 98 18.53 -4.85 -0.87
C ALA A 98 18.64 -4.37 -2.34
N VAL A 99 19.84 -4.05 -2.82
CA VAL A 99 20.06 -3.66 -4.22
C VAL A 99 19.69 -4.78 -5.18
N ARG A 100 20.05 -6.03 -4.89
CA ARG A 100 19.65 -7.18 -5.72
C ARG A 100 18.13 -7.33 -5.80
N ALA A 101 17.42 -7.23 -4.67
CA ALA A 101 15.97 -7.31 -4.64
C ALA A 101 15.32 -6.16 -5.43
N ALA A 102 15.80 -4.93 -5.27
CA ALA A 102 15.30 -3.78 -6.03
C ALA A 102 15.44 -4.01 -7.54
N ILE A 103 16.62 -4.45 -7.99
CA ILE A 103 16.88 -4.75 -9.40
C ILE A 103 15.94 -5.83 -9.92
N ARG A 104 15.67 -6.88 -9.14
CA ARG A 104 14.70 -7.93 -9.52
C ARG A 104 13.30 -7.37 -9.69
N PHE A 105 12.80 -6.58 -8.75
CA PHE A 105 11.47 -5.97 -8.87
C PHE A 105 11.34 -5.11 -10.14
N VAL A 106 12.33 -4.27 -10.43
CA VAL A 106 12.30 -3.44 -11.64
C VAL A 106 12.39 -4.30 -12.91
N LYS A 107 13.34 -5.23 -12.99
CA LYS A 107 13.57 -6.04 -14.20
C LYS A 107 12.47 -7.04 -14.48
N GLU A 108 11.98 -7.72 -13.44
CA GLU A 108 11.06 -8.84 -13.59
C GLU A 108 9.59 -8.41 -13.48
N ALA A 109 9.28 -7.43 -12.61
CA ALA A 109 7.90 -6.98 -12.39
C ALA A 109 7.59 -5.63 -13.06
N GLY A 110 8.59 -4.86 -13.50
CA GLY A 110 8.38 -3.61 -14.21
C GLY A 110 7.84 -2.48 -13.33
N VAL A 111 8.08 -2.54 -12.03
CA VAL A 111 7.68 -1.48 -11.08
C VAL A 111 8.51 -0.21 -11.29
N ASP A 112 7.96 0.93 -10.89
CA ASP A 112 8.57 2.25 -11.05
C ASP A 112 9.45 2.64 -9.83
N MET A 113 9.16 2.05 -8.67
CA MET A 113 9.76 2.40 -7.38
C MET A 113 9.68 1.21 -6.41
N VAL A 114 10.57 1.14 -5.44
CA VAL A 114 10.52 0.13 -4.36
C VAL A 114 10.27 0.80 -3.02
N LYS A 115 9.48 0.16 -2.15
CA LYS A 115 9.19 0.62 -0.78
C LYS A 115 9.98 -0.18 0.23
N LEU A 116 10.78 0.53 1.03
CA LEU A 116 11.60 -0.05 2.10
C LEU A 116 10.94 0.28 3.44
N ASP A 117 10.59 -0.73 4.23
CA ASP A 117 10.06 -0.55 5.59
C ASP A 117 11.21 -0.35 6.60
N ALA A 118 10.93 0.36 7.70
CA ALA A 118 11.93 0.78 8.68
C ALA A 118 13.17 1.45 8.04
N ALA A 119 12.98 2.19 6.95
CA ALA A 119 14.08 2.71 6.13
C ALA A 119 15.05 3.62 6.90
N SER A 120 14.60 4.28 7.97
CA SER A 120 15.44 5.15 8.81
C SER A 120 16.56 4.39 9.53
N ASP A 121 16.42 3.07 9.71
CA ASP A 121 17.45 2.19 10.27
C ASP A 121 18.42 1.64 9.20
N TYR A 122 18.14 1.87 7.90
CA TYR A 122 18.88 1.30 6.75
C TYR A 122 19.23 2.38 5.68
N LEU A 123 19.76 3.53 6.12
CA LEU A 123 20.08 4.65 5.23
C LEU A 123 21.08 4.27 4.11
N ASP A 124 22.04 3.40 4.41
CA ASP A 124 23.01 2.89 3.44
C ASP A 124 22.35 2.09 2.31
N ALA A 125 21.29 1.33 2.63
CA ALA A 125 20.47 0.63 1.65
C ALA A 125 19.65 1.61 0.80
N VAL A 126 19.07 2.65 1.40
CA VAL A 126 18.35 3.72 0.67
C VAL A 126 19.27 4.38 -0.35
N GLU A 127 20.47 4.82 0.08
CA GLU A 127 21.47 5.44 -0.78
C GLU A 127 21.92 4.50 -1.90
N ALA A 128 22.19 3.22 -1.58
CA ALA A 128 22.68 2.26 -2.56
C ALA A 128 21.63 1.89 -3.61
N VAL A 129 20.37 1.70 -3.22
CA VAL A 129 19.26 1.43 -4.14
C VAL A 129 19.02 2.65 -5.04
N ASN A 130 19.02 3.86 -4.47
CA ASN A 130 18.90 5.09 -5.25
C ASN A 130 20.08 5.28 -6.22
N ARG A 131 21.31 5.01 -5.77
CA ARG A 131 22.52 5.04 -6.62
C ARG A 131 22.49 4.01 -7.75
N ALA A 132 21.79 2.89 -7.56
CA ALA A 132 21.52 1.91 -8.62
C ALA A 132 20.47 2.39 -9.65
N GLY A 133 19.94 3.61 -9.50
CA GLY A 133 18.97 4.23 -10.40
C GLY A 133 17.53 3.83 -10.13
N ILE A 134 17.23 3.28 -8.94
CA ILE A 134 15.91 2.81 -8.56
C ILE A 134 15.36 3.74 -7.48
N PRO A 135 14.26 4.47 -7.73
CA PRO A 135 13.64 5.33 -6.72
C PRO A 135 13.25 4.55 -5.47
N VAL A 136 13.41 5.19 -4.31
CA VAL A 136 13.05 4.62 -3.01
C VAL A 136 11.87 5.37 -2.42
N PHE A 137 10.81 4.61 -2.11
CA PHE A 137 9.73 5.02 -1.24
C PHE A 137 10.11 4.59 0.19
N ALA A 138 10.54 5.53 1.03
CA ALA A 138 11.02 5.19 2.37
C ALA A 138 9.86 5.19 3.35
N GLN A 139 9.59 4.06 3.99
CA GLN A 139 8.61 3.97 5.08
C GLN A 139 9.32 4.05 6.44
N PHE A 140 8.78 4.88 7.32
CA PHE A 140 9.32 5.10 8.66
C PHE A 140 8.20 5.49 9.65
N GLY A 141 8.57 5.69 10.93
CA GLY A 141 7.64 5.89 12.04
C GLY A 141 7.35 4.61 12.81
N ILE A 142 6.12 4.48 13.33
CA ILE A 142 5.68 3.24 14.00
C ILE A 142 5.20 2.28 12.91
N THR A 143 6.11 1.46 12.43
CA THR A 143 5.90 0.48 11.36
C THR A 143 5.70 -0.92 11.96
N PRO A 144 5.22 -1.91 11.19
CA PRO A 144 5.20 -3.30 11.65
C PRO A 144 6.53 -3.78 12.22
N GLN A 145 7.64 -3.37 11.60
CA GLN A 145 8.98 -3.80 11.94
C GLN A 145 9.57 -3.03 13.15
N THR A 146 9.14 -1.78 13.37
CA THR A 146 9.62 -0.94 14.48
C THR A 146 8.67 -0.90 15.68
N ALA A 147 7.45 -1.43 15.59
CA ALA A 147 6.41 -1.34 16.62
C ALA A 147 6.90 -1.80 18.01
N LEU A 148 7.65 -2.91 18.09
CA LEU A 148 8.20 -3.43 19.33
C LEU A 148 9.18 -2.45 20.02
N ARG A 149 9.95 -1.67 19.26
CA ARG A 149 10.86 -0.64 19.79
C ARG A 149 10.09 0.46 20.52
N TYR A 150 8.87 0.74 20.08
CA TYR A 150 7.99 1.75 20.67
C TYR A 150 6.98 1.16 21.67
N GLY A 151 7.12 -0.13 22.02
CA GLY A 151 6.20 -0.81 22.95
C GLY A 151 4.78 -0.99 22.40
N VAL A 152 4.62 -0.91 21.08
CA VAL A 152 3.33 -1.08 20.38
C VAL A 152 3.25 -2.49 19.82
N GLU A 153 2.10 -3.14 19.98
CA GLU A 153 1.83 -4.43 19.33
C GLU A 153 1.58 -4.21 17.83
N TYR A 154 2.17 -5.03 16.97
CA TYR A 154 1.88 -4.95 15.54
C TYR A 154 0.40 -5.29 15.28
N LYS A 155 -0.30 -4.38 14.62
CA LYS A 155 -1.67 -4.58 14.12
C LYS A 155 -1.70 -4.31 12.63
N SER A 156 -2.40 -5.17 11.88
CA SER A 156 -2.64 -4.98 10.45
C SER A 156 -3.50 -3.74 10.15
N VAL A 157 -4.27 -3.27 11.15
CA VAL A 157 -5.04 -2.03 11.10
C VAL A 157 -4.68 -1.17 12.32
N PRO A 158 -3.96 -0.05 12.14
CA PRO A 158 -3.65 0.87 13.23
C PRO A 158 -4.88 1.63 13.71
N SER A 159 -4.89 1.99 14.98
CA SER A 159 -5.87 2.86 15.63
C SER A 159 -5.30 4.25 15.92
N ALA A 160 -6.15 5.20 16.30
CA ALA A 160 -5.69 6.54 16.69
C ALA A 160 -4.75 6.54 17.91
N ALA A 161 -4.83 5.51 18.77
CA ALA A 161 -3.94 5.34 19.91
C ALA A 161 -2.53 4.90 19.52
N ASP A 162 -2.34 4.38 18.30
CA ASP A 162 -1.05 3.92 17.79
C ASP A 162 -0.27 5.05 17.09
N ALA A 163 -0.78 6.30 17.16
CA ALA A 163 -0.15 7.48 16.60
C ALA A 163 1.17 7.84 17.30
N VAL A 164 2.12 8.40 16.55
CA VAL A 164 3.38 8.88 17.12
C VAL A 164 3.11 9.95 18.19
N PRO A 165 3.64 9.79 19.41
CA PRO A 165 3.53 10.78 20.48
C PRO A 165 4.15 12.12 20.07
N ALA A 166 3.55 13.23 20.51
CA ALA A 166 3.99 14.57 20.14
C ALA A 166 5.43 14.86 20.61
N GLU A 167 5.89 14.19 21.66
CA GLU A 167 7.24 14.30 22.22
C GLU A 167 8.32 13.75 21.27
N LEU A 168 7.96 12.86 20.34
CA LEU A 168 8.87 12.31 19.34
C LEU A 168 8.95 13.15 18.07
N GLN A 169 8.34 14.34 18.05
CA GLN A 169 8.28 15.19 16.86
C GLN A 169 9.68 15.48 16.28
N ASP A 170 10.62 15.92 17.11
CA ASP A 170 11.95 16.31 16.66
C ASP A 170 12.75 15.10 16.14
N GLU A 171 12.56 13.92 16.76
CA GLU A 171 13.15 12.66 16.31
C GLU A 171 12.63 12.28 14.92
N MET A 172 11.30 12.31 14.72
CA MET A 172 10.68 11.97 13.42
C MET A 172 11.02 12.96 12.32
N VAL A 173 11.10 14.26 12.63
CA VAL A 173 11.57 15.28 11.69
C VAL A 173 13.02 15.01 11.29
N ALA A 174 13.87 14.66 12.25
CA ALA A 174 15.26 14.31 11.97
C ALA A 174 15.37 13.03 11.13
N GLU A 175 14.56 12.00 11.39
CA GLU A 175 14.48 10.79 10.57
C GLU A 175 14.07 11.09 9.13
N ALA A 176 13.00 11.86 8.94
CA ALA A 176 12.52 12.24 7.62
C ALA A 176 13.58 12.99 6.80
N LYS A 177 14.31 13.92 7.44
CA LYS A 177 15.42 14.64 6.80
C LYS A 177 16.57 13.72 6.42
N ARG A 178 16.97 12.78 7.29
CA ARG A 178 18.02 11.80 6.95
C ARG A 178 17.61 10.91 5.77
N LEU A 179 16.34 10.52 5.68
CA LEU A 179 15.83 9.76 4.56
C LEU A 179 15.82 10.56 3.26
N GLU A 180 15.44 11.84 3.32
CA GLU A 180 15.54 12.76 2.19
C GLU A 180 17.00 12.96 1.74
N GLU A 181 17.92 13.19 2.68
CA GLU A 181 19.36 13.33 2.42
C GLU A 181 19.96 12.05 1.80
N ALA A 182 19.52 10.86 2.24
CA ALA A 182 19.88 9.57 1.66
C ALA A 182 19.31 9.36 0.23
N GLY A 183 18.42 10.25 -0.21
CA GLY A 183 17.86 10.25 -1.56
C GLY A 183 16.55 9.48 -1.71
N ALA A 184 15.76 9.34 -0.64
CA ALA A 184 14.37 8.88 -0.77
C ALA A 184 13.59 9.81 -1.72
N ALA A 185 12.78 9.24 -2.61
CA ALA A 185 11.97 9.98 -3.58
C ALA A 185 10.57 10.32 -3.03
N LEU A 186 10.11 9.55 -2.05
CA LEU A 186 8.81 9.67 -1.42
C LEU A 186 8.90 9.10 0.01
N LEU A 187 8.18 9.68 0.97
CA LEU A 187 8.10 9.14 2.33
C LEU A 187 6.71 8.57 2.61
N ASN A 188 6.65 7.37 3.19
CA ASN A 188 5.44 6.82 3.80
C ASN A 188 5.56 6.95 5.32
N PHE A 189 4.84 7.90 5.91
CA PHE A 189 4.87 8.10 7.35
C PHE A 189 3.73 7.34 8.02
N THR A 190 4.05 6.19 8.61
CA THR A 190 3.07 5.34 9.28
C THR A 190 2.71 5.90 10.65
N ASN A 191 1.40 5.95 10.94
CA ASN A 191 0.86 6.43 12.22
C ASN A 191 1.27 7.86 12.61
N SER A 192 1.43 8.76 11.64
CA SER A 192 2.04 10.08 11.86
C SER A 192 1.32 10.98 12.89
N GLY A 193 0.00 10.84 13.04
CA GLY A 193 -0.80 11.74 13.87
C GLY A 193 -0.84 13.20 13.36
N PRO A 194 -1.75 14.03 13.90
CA PRO A 194 -1.99 15.42 13.45
C PRO A 194 -0.86 16.38 13.71
N VAL A 195 -0.11 16.18 14.80
CA VAL A 195 0.96 17.08 15.22
C VAL A 195 2.24 16.72 14.49
N VAL A 196 2.75 15.50 14.72
CA VAL A 196 4.04 15.07 14.17
C VAL A 196 3.99 14.92 12.65
N GLY A 197 2.89 14.39 12.10
CA GLY A 197 2.71 14.29 10.65
C GLY A 197 2.78 15.63 9.93
N ALA A 198 2.11 16.66 10.45
CA ALA A 198 2.14 18.00 9.87
C ALA A 198 3.55 18.61 9.96
N ALA A 199 4.23 18.44 11.09
CA ALA A 199 5.59 18.92 11.29
C ALA A 199 6.57 18.27 10.30
N VAL A 200 6.48 16.95 10.10
CA VAL A 200 7.33 16.24 9.14
C VAL A 200 7.05 16.70 7.71
N ALA A 201 5.78 16.75 7.27
CA ALA A 201 5.44 17.13 5.91
C ALA A 201 5.97 18.54 5.54
N ALA A 202 5.98 19.45 6.51
CA ALA A 202 6.52 20.80 6.35
C ALA A 202 8.06 20.87 6.39
N ALA A 203 8.73 19.88 7.00
CA ALA A 203 10.17 19.91 7.26
C ALA A 203 11.03 19.33 6.13
N VAL A 204 10.43 18.57 5.20
CA VAL A 204 11.10 17.96 4.04
C VAL A 204 10.51 18.46 2.73
N SER A 205 11.33 18.49 1.67
CA SER A 205 10.93 18.96 0.34
C SER A 205 10.23 17.88 -0.49
N ILE A 206 10.59 16.61 -0.30
CA ILE A 206 9.96 15.46 -0.99
C ILE A 206 8.55 15.16 -0.44
N PRO A 207 7.66 14.50 -1.19
CA PRO A 207 6.29 14.27 -0.73
C PRO A 207 6.22 13.24 0.40
N VAL A 208 5.34 13.54 1.36
CA VAL A 208 5.05 12.68 2.51
C VAL A 208 3.61 12.21 2.42
N VAL A 209 3.42 10.92 2.25
CA VAL A 209 2.09 10.28 2.27
C VAL A 209 1.98 9.38 3.50
N GLY A 210 0.77 8.99 3.86
CA GLY A 210 0.56 8.11 4.99
C GLY A 210 -0.78 7.40 4.96
N GLY A 211 -0.80 6.20 5.54
CA GLY A 211 -1.98 5.37 5.66
C GLY A 211 -2.94 5.80 6.78
N PHE A 212 -3.47 4.81 7.49
CA PHE A 212 -4.22 5.03 8.74
C PHE A 212 -3.36 5.84 9.73
N GLY A 213 -3.98 6.81 10.41
CA GLY A 213 -3.29 7.74 11.32
C GLY A 213 -2.59 8.93 10.64
N GLY A 214 -2.44 8.93 9.31
CA GLY A 214 -1.70 9.97 8.58
C GLY A 214 -2.39 11.34 8.40
N GLY A 215 -3.68 11.47 8.69
CA GLY A 215 -4.54 12.66 8.43
C GLY A 215 -4.45 13.46 7.11
N PRO A 216 -5.41 14.37 6.85
CA PRO A 216 -5.42 15.22 5.66
C PRO A 216 -4.26 16.24 5.59
N TRP A 217 -3.44 16.33 6.64
CA TRP A 217 -2.32 17.27 6.76
C TRP A 217 -1.07 16.84 5.99
N LEU A 218 -0.90 15.55 5.67
CA LEU A 218 0.18 15.06 4.81
C LEU A 218 -0.04 15.44 3.33
N ASP A 219 0.98 15.29 2.49
CA ASP A 219 0.94 15.62 1.05
C ASP A 219 0.03 14.65 0.26
N GLY A 220 -0.36 13.53 0.86
CA GLY A 220 -1.31 12.59 0.30
C GLY A 220 -1.64 11.44 1.23
N ARG A 221 -2.45 10.50 0.74
CA ARG A 221 -2.97 9.39 1.56
C ARG A 221 -2.82 8.07 0.86
N MET A 222 -2.48 7.05 1.66
CA MET A 222 -2.51 5.65 1.24
C MET A 222 -3.74 4.96 1.84
N ARG A 223 -4.41 4.12 1.07
CA ARG A 223 -5.46 3.24 1.61
C ARG A 223 -5.39 1.85 0.99
N MET A 224 -5.48 0.81 1.82
CA MET A 224 -5.66 -0.55 1.29
C MET A 224 -7.03 -0.68 0.65
N VAL A 225 -7.07 -1.16 -0.60
CA VAL A 225 -8.31 -1.26 -1.36
C VAL A 225 -9.35 -2.12 -0.65
N ASN A 226 -8.95 -3.27 -0.09
CA ASN A 226 -9.85 -4.16 0.65
C ASN A 226 -10.47 -3.48 1.88
N ALA A 227 -9.70 -2.62 2.56
CA ALA A 227 -10.18 -1.83 3.69
C ALA A 227 -11.02 -0.61 3.25
N ALA A 228 -10.89 -0.14 2.02
CA ALA A 228 -11.74 0.93 1.49
C ALA A 228 -13.12 0.41 1.09
N ILE A 229 -13.18 -0.80 0.52
CA ILE A 229 -14.39 -1.40 -0.06
C ILE A 229 -15.02 -2.50 0.81
N GLY A 230 -14.56 -2.67 2.05
CA GLY A 230 -15.13 -3.66 2.98
C GLY A 230 -15.09 -5.08 2.41
N TYR A 231 -13.96 -5.52 1.87
CA TYR A 231 -13.83 -6.80 1.18
C TYR A 231 -13.61 -7.99 2.14
N ALA A 232 -12.95 -7.77 3.27
CA ALA A 232 -12.62 -8.84 4.21
C ALA A 232 -13.89 -9.49 4.78
N ALA A 233 -13.89 -10.82 4.95
CA ALA A 233 -15.04 -11.55 5.49
C ALA A 233 -15.45 -11.08 6.89
N THR A 234 -14.52 -10.57 7.70
CA THR A 234 -14.80 -9.96 9.01
C THR A 234 -15.69 -8.72 8.93
N ALA A 235 -15.86 -8.11 7.75
CA ALA A 235 -16.83 -7.04 7.52
C ALA A 235 -18.30 -7.54 7.54
N LEU A 236 -18.53 -8.86 7.64
CA LEU A 236 -19.85 -9.46 7.87
C LEU A 236 -20.24 -9.44 9.35
N ASP A 237 -19.27 -9.38 10.27
CA ASP A 237 -19.50 -9.52 11.72
C ASP A 237 -19.95 -8.20 12.38
N GLY A 238 -20.02 -7.10 11.63
CA GLY A 238 -20.46 -5.81 12.15
C GLY A 238 -20.37 -4.67 11.14
N ALA A 239 -20.85 -3.48 11.54
CA ALA A 239 -20.79 -2.29 10.70
C ALA A 239 -19.32 -1.90 10.43
N SER A 240 -18.91 -1.93 9.17
CA SER A 240 -17.58 -1.48 8.74
C SER A 240 -17.64 0.00 8.34
N ASP A 241 -16.71 0.83 8.84
CA ASP A 241 -16.51 2.21 8.38
C ASP A 241 -15.73 2.23 7.05
N THR A 242 -16.43 1.91 5.97
CA THR A 242 -15.89 1.73 4.61
C THR A 242 -16.79 2.44 3.60
N TYR A 243 -16.32 2.63 2.37
CA TYR A 243 -17.12 3.26 1.31
C TYR A 243 -18.25 2.36 0.81
N VAL A 244 -18.11 1.05 0.95
CA VAL A 244 -19.07 0.01 0.58
C VAL A 244 -18.71 -1.28 1.33
N ASN A 245 -19.68 -2.16 1.59
CA ASN A 245 -19.42 -3.50 2.15
C ASN A 245 -19.50 -4.56 1.03
N VAL A 246 -18.40 -4.78 0.31
CA VAL A 246 -18.34 -5.79 -0.77
C VAL A 246 -18.49 -7.20 -0.22
N ALA A 247 -18.05 -7.48 1.01
CA ALA A 247 -18.25 -8.79 1.63
C ALA A 247 -19.75 -9.12 1.75
N GLN A 248 -20.56 -8.18 2.22
CA GLN A 248 -22.01 -8.36 2.32
C GLN A 248 -22.64 -8.54 0.93
N LEU A 249 -22.29 -7.67 -0.03
CA LEU A 249 -22.80 -7.80 -1.41
C LEU A 249 -22.46 -9.16 -2.02
N THR A 250 -21.28 -9.69 -1.72
CA THR A 250 -20.85 -11.01 -2.18
C THR A 250 -21.65 -12.13 -1.49
N LEU A 251 -21.84 -12.05 -0.17
CA LEU A 251 -22.63 -13.03 0.58
C LEU A 251 -24.07 -13.09 0.08
N ASP A 252 -24.70 -11.93 -0.12
CA ASP A 252 -26.08 -11.83 -0.60
C ASP A 252 -26.19 -12.45 -2.01
N ALA A 253 -25.28 -12.06 -2.92
CA ALA A 253 -25.27 -12.60 -4.28
C ALA A 253 -25.06 -14.12 -4.32
N MET A 254 -24.15 -14.66 -3.50
CA MET A 254 -23.91 -16.10 -3.42
C MET A 254 -25.07 -16.85 -2.76
N THR A 255 -25.76 -16.22 -1.80
CA THR A 255 -26.97 -16.79 -1.18
C THR A 255 -28.10 -16.89 -2.20
N THR A 256 -28.39 -15.81 -2.93
CA THR A 256 -29.40 -15.81 -4.00
C THR A 256 -29.05 -16.82 -5.10
N TYR A 257 -27.78 -16.88 -5.51
CA TYR A 257 -27.33 -17.89 -6.47
C TYR A 257 -27.62 -19.32 -5.98
N ALA A 258 -27.30 -19.63 -4.72
CA ALA A 258 -27.56 -20.94 -4.13
C ALA A 258 -29.07 -21.25 -4.06
N GLU A 259 -29.91 -20.25 -3.79
CA GLU A 259 -31.37 -20.40 -3.82
C GLU A 259 -31.91 -20.66 -5.22
N ASP A 260 -31.40 -19.94 -6.24
CA ASP A 260 -31.77 -20.14 -7.64
C ASP A 260 -31.47 -21.57 -8.09
N VAL A 261 -30.27 -22.07 -7.77
CA VAL A 261 -29.87 -23.45 -8.07
C VAL A 261 -30.78 -24.46 -7.38
N ARG A 262 -31.05 -24.28 -6.08
CA ARG A 262 -31.91 -25.21 -5.30
C ARG A 262 -33.35 -25.21 -5.78
N ALA A 263 -33.84 -24.09 -6.29
CA ALA A 263 -35.19 -23.97 -6.85
C ALA A 263 -35.27 -24.26 -8.36
N ALA A 264 -34.17 -24.73 -8.97
CA ALA A 264 -34.07 -25.00 -10.41
C ALA A 264 -34.49 -23.80 -11.29
N ARG A 265 -34.15 -22.58 -10.87
CA ARG A 265 -34.42 -21.35 -11.63
C ARG A 265 -33.34 -21.12 -12.69
N GLN A 266 -33.71 -20.42 -13.76
CA GLN A 266 -32.76 -19.93 -14.75
C GLN A 266 -31.77 -18.98 -14.07
N LEU A 267 -30.48 -19.26 -14.20
CA LEU A 267 -29.43 -18.44 -13.61
C LEU A 267 -29.24 -17.12 -14.38
N PRO A 268 -29.13 -15.97 -13.69
CA PRO A 268 -28.81 -14.69 -14.31
C PRO A 268 -27.52 -14.75 -15.14
N GLY A 269 -27.54 -14.18 -16.35
CA GLY A 269 -26.38 -14.17 -17.25
C GLY A 269 -26.04 -15.52 -17.90
N GLY A 270 -26.73 -16.60 -17.52
CA GLY A 270 -26.63 -17.90 -18.17
C GLY A 270 -27.31 -17.93 -19.54
N ILE A 271 -26.99 -18.95 -20.33
CA ILE A 271 -27.72 -19.22 -21.58
C ILE A 271 -29.17 -19.60 -21.21
N PRO A 272 -30.21 -18.92 -21.74
CA PRO A 272 -31.59 -19.24 -21.44
C PRO A 272 -31.94 -20.67 -21.85
N VAL A 273 -32.46 -21.47 -20.93
CA VAL A 273 -32.98 -22.82 -21.20
C VAL A 273 -34.51 -22.76 -21.25
N PRO A 274 -35.16 -23.22 -22.34
CA PRO A 274 -36.61 -23.27 -22.40
C PRO A 274 -37.21 -24.18 -21.32
N PRO A 275 -38.45 -23.97 -20.89
CA PRO A 275 -39.14 -24.91 -20.01
C PRO A 275 -39.16 -26.30 -20.65
N ALA A 276 -38.96 -27.35 -19.84
CA ALA A 276 -39.20 -28.72 -20.28
C ALA A 276 -40.67 -28.87 -20.65
N THR A 277 -40.94 -29.30 -21.89
CA THR A 277 -42.28 -29.65 -22.39
C THR A 277 -42.86 -30.85 -21.69
#